data_AF-A0A5K7ZCM7-F1
#
_entry.id   AF-A0A5K7ZCM7-F1
#
_cell.length_a   1.000
_cell.length_b   1.000
_cell.length_c   1.000
_cell.angle_alpha   90.00
_cell.angle_beta   90.00
_cell.angle_gamma   90.00
#
_symmetry.space_group_name_H-M   'P 1'
#
loop_
_entity.id
_entity.type
_entity.pdbx_description
1 polymer ?
#
loop_
_entity_poly.entity_id
_entity_poly.type
_entity_poly.pdbx_seq_one_letter_code
_entity_poly.pdbx_strand_id
1 'polypeptide(L)'
;MERIFKKLGRYFGFWKIGVMNPDNGLWSLTPSSNKIGYLRAMNARGYHIFMKPEDERRFLLLDDIPEDRLKYQKEQDRFKPGRLVVETSPGNFQVWVKAGRSISNPEKRYWIRYFNSDTACDPNSRWGRCPGFRNRKNKYEQDGHYPLSRLIWVDWQKVAQVPTITLPKKPVCLQIAKVCIKKHNRSGKHVQRCDYERGDDSATDFAYVLALLRQGVDPEIITERLLNEREDWTHHKGERRQTAYLKRTIRKAVEIIND
;
A
#
# COMPACT_ATOMS: atom_id res chain seq x y z
N MET A 1 -6.99 23.28 -12.63
CA MET A 1 -6.21 22.05 -12.44
C MET A 1 -4.71 22.31 -12.47
N GLU A 2 -4.17 23.05 -13.44
CA GLU A 2 -2.73 23.38 -13.51
C GLU A 2 -2.13 23.96 -12.22
N ARG A 3 -2.85 24.85 -11.53
CA ARG A 3 -2.42 25.41 -10.24
C ARG A 3 -2.17 24.31 -9.20
N ILE A 4 -2.96 23.23 -9.21
CA ILE A 4 -2.76 22.08 -8.32
C ILE A 4 -1.45 21.38 -8.71
N PHE A 5 -1.22 21.05 -9.98
CA PHE A 5 0.04 20.42 -10.42
C PHE A 5 1.27 21.27 -10.09
N LYS A 6 1.19 22.60 -10.26
CA LYS A 6 2.27 23.51 -9.84
C LYS A 6 2.55 23.41 -8.33
N LYS A 7 1.50 23.37 -7.50
CA LYS A 7 1.63 23.18 -6.04
C LYS A 7 2.22 21.81 -5.68
N LEU A 8 1.75 20.74 -6.33
CA LEU A 8 2.28 19.38 -6.14
C LEU A 8 3.75 19.28 -6.52
N GLY A 9 4.15 19.87 -7.64
CA GLY A 9 5.54 19.94 -8.08
C GLY A 9 6.43 20.72 -7.10
N ARG A 10 5.95 21.84 -6.55
CA ARG A 10 6.69 22.57 -5.49
C ARG A 10 6.85 21.73 -4.21
N TYR A 11 5.82 20.97 -3.84
CA TYR A 11 5.83 20.18 -2.61
C TYR A 11 6.75 18.95 -2.73
N PHE A 12 6.54 18.12 -3.74
CA PHE A 12 7.26 16.86 -3.95
C PHE A 12 8.60 17.03 -4.65
N GLY A 13 8.81 18.10 -5.42
CA GLY A 13 9.92 18.18 -6.38
C GLY A 13 9.62 17.27 -7.57
N PHE A 14 10.34 16.15 -7.67
CA PHE A 14 10.06 15.11 -8.65
C PHE A 14 8.94 14.18 -8.15
N TRP A 15 7.94 13.94 -9.00
CA TRP A 15 6.77 13.14 -8.65
C TRP A 15 6.17 12.45 -9.88
N LYS A 16 5.37 11.42 -9.63
CA LYS A 16 4.70 10.61 -10.64
C LYS A 16 3.19 10.66 -10.46
N ILE A 17 2.48 10.53 -11.58
CA ILE A 17 1.03 10.34 -11.62
C ILE A 17 0.76 8.87 -11.88
N GLY A 18 -0.17 8.28 -11.15
CA GLY A 18 -0.66 6.93 -11.36
C GLY A 18 -2.05 6.97 -11.98
N VAL A 19 -2.26 6.21 -13.05
CA VAL A 19 -3.60 6.01 -13.63
C VAL A 19 -3.94 4.54 -13.44
N MET A 20 -4.97 4.27 -12.64
CA MET A 20 -5.40 2.91 -12.33
C MET A 20 -6.71 2.62 -13.02
N ASN A 21 -6.67 1.62 -13.90
CA ASN A 21 -7.83 0.91 -14.37
C ASN A 21 -8.13 -0.24 -13.38
N PRO A 22 -9.36 -0.37 -12.86
CA PRO A 22 -9.73 -1.53 -12.05
C PRO A 22 -9.46 -2.89 -12.74
N ASP A 23 -9.61 -2.96 -14.05
CA ASP A 23 -9.49 -4.19 -14.86
C ASP A 23 -8.06 -4.42 -15.38
N ASN A 24 -7.38 -3.34 -15.76
CA ASN A 24 -6.07 -3.40 -16.44
C ASN A 24 -4.87 -3.03 -15.56
N GLY A 25 -5.11 -2.64 -14.30
CA GLY A 25 -4.07 -2.28 -13.35
C GLY A 25 -3.60 -0.82 -13.42
N LEU A 26 -2.44 -0.55 -12.80
CA LEU A 26 -1.87 0.77 -12.59
C LEU A 26 -0.64 1.00 -13.46
N TRP A 27 -0.60 2.11 -14.20
CA TRP A 27 0.61 2.60 -14.86
C TRP A 27 0.92 4.04 -14.43
N SER A 28 2.19 4.44 -14.59
CA SER A 28 2.67 5.76 -14.18
C SER A 28 3.00 6.66 -15.35
N LEU A 29 2.78 7.96 -15.17
CA LEU A 29 3.10 9.02 -16.13
C LEU A 29 3.89 10.14 -15.45
N THR A 30 4.81 10.76 -16.19
CA THR A 30 5.43 12.03 -15.77
C THR A 30 4.39 13.15 -15.80
N PRO A 31 4.26 13.96 -14.73
CA PRO A 31 3.30 15.06 -14.66
C PRO A 31 3.61 16.14 -15.69
N SER A 32 2.59 16.59 -16.42
CA SER A 32 2.67 17.69 -17.39
C SER A 32 1.29 18.32 -17.58
N SER A 33 1.24 19.63 -17.86
CA SER A 33 0.01 20.37 -18.17
C SER A 33 -0.73 19.75 -19.37
N ASN A 34 0.01 19.31 -20.37
CA ASN A 34 -0.55 18.73 -21.61
C ASN A 34 -1.27 17.40 -21.35
N LYS A 35 -0.97 16.71 -20.25
CA LYS A 35 -1.62 15.46 -19.86
C LYS A 35 -2.91 15.66 -19.05
N ILE A 36 -3.23 16.88 -18.63
CA ILE A 36 -4.41 17.14 -17.78
C ILE A 36 -5.71 16.75 -18.51
N GLY A 37 -5.84 17.08 -19.80
CA GLY A 37 -7.01 16.71 -20.59
C GLY A 37 -7.20 15.19 -20.65
N TYR A 38 -6.11 14.46 -20.94
CA TYR A 38 -6.09 13.00 -20.91
C TYR A 38 -6.50 12.45 -19.53
N LEU A 39 -5.92 12.94 -18.44
CA LEU A 39 -6.22 12.46 -17.09
C LEU A 39 -7.69 12.71 -16.70
N ARG A 40 -8.26 13.85 -17.12
CA ARG A 40 -9.69 14.14 -16.95
C ARG A 40 -10.56 13.15 -17.71
N ALA A 41 -10.22 12.85 -18.96
CA ALA A 41 -10.94 11.87 -19.76
C ALA A 41 -10.88 10.47 -19.14
N MET A 42 -9.70 10.04 -18.67
CA MET A 42 -9.55 8.77 -17.96
C MET A 42 -10.38 8.73 -16.68
N ASN A 43 -10.34 9.79 -15.87
CA ASN A 43 -11.13 9.85 -14.63
C ASN A 43 -12.64 9.85 -14.88
N ALA A 44 -13.11 10.50 -15.94
CA ALA A 44 -14.50 10.47 -16.38
C ALA A 44 -14.95 9.05 -16.78
N ARG A 45 -14.04 8.26 -17.36
CA ARG A 45 -14.25 6.84 -17.71
C ARG A 45 -14.14 5.86 -16.53
N GLY A 46 -14.05 6.35 -15.29
CA GLY A 46 -13.98 5.50 -14.10
C GLY A 46 -12.58 5.21 -13.56
N TYR A 47 -11.52 5.69 -14.22
CA TYR A 47 -10.15 5.41 -13.78
C TYR A 47 -9.80 6.26 -12.55
N HIS A 48 -9.00 5.69 -11.67
CA HIS A 48 -8.53 6.38 -10.48
C HIS A 48 -7.18 7.06 -10.74
N ILE A 49 -7.08 8.33 -10.35
CA ILE A 49 -5.86 9.11 -10.52
C ILE A 49 -5.15 9.26 -9.17
N PHE A 50 -3.89 8.88 -9.15
CA PHE A 50 -3.03 8.87 -7.98
C PHE A 50 -1.77 9.71 -8.20
N MET A 51 -1.08 10.03 -7.11
CA MET A 51 0.17 10.75 -7.09
C MET A 51 1.12 10.13 -6.06
N LYS A 52 2.42 10.21 -6.33
CA LYS A 52 3.47 9.92 -5.35
C LYS A 52 4.77 10.66 -5.66
N PRO A 53 5.62 10.97 -4.67
CA PRO A 53 6.97 11.46 -4.92
C PRO A 53 7.83 10.39 -5.58
N GLU A 54 8.88 10.81 -6.29
CA GLU A 54 9.91 9.87 -6.77
C GLU A 54 10.86 9.45 -5.64
N ASP A 55 11.31 10.39 -4.81
CA ASP A 55 12.02 10.08 -3.57
C ASP A 55 11.02 9.78 -2.45
N GLU A 56 10.66 8.51 -2.29
CA GLU A 56 9.72 8.09 -1.24
C GLU A 56 10.35 8.16 0.17
N ARG A 57 11.69 8.21 0.31
CA ARG A 57 12.36 8.07 1.62
C ARG A 57 12.09 9.26 2.54
N ARG A 58 11.84 10.44 1.98
CA ARG A 58 11.57 11.68 2.72
C ARG A 58 10.08 11.95 2.94
N PHE A 59 9.20 11.09 2.47
CA PHE A 59 7.76 11.28 2.56
C PHE A 59 7.08 10.14 3.31
N LEU A 60 6.14 10.53 4.18
CA LEU A 60 5.22 9.63 4.85
C LEU A 60 3.80 9.99 4.39
N LEU A 61 3.06 8.99 3.93
CA LEU A 61 1.63 9.12 3.62
C LEU A 61 0.83 8.54 4.78
N LEU A 62 -0.03 9.37 5.36
CA LEU A 62 -1.05 8.97 6.32
C LEU A 62 -2.40 9.03 5.59
N ASP A 63 -3.02 7.88 5.35
CA ASP A 63 -4.30 7.75 4.66
C ASP A 63 -5.44 7.47 5.65
N ASP A 64 -6.67 7.64 5.17
CA ASP A 64 -7.91 7.38 5.93
C ASP A 64 -7.98 8.13 7.27
N ILE A 65 -7.57 9.41 7.25
CA ILE A 65 -7.62 10.30 8.40
C ILE A 65 -9.01 10.95 8.46
N PRO A 66 -9.83 10.68 9.49
CA PRO A 66 -11.14 11.31 9.66
C PRO A 66 -11.04 12.81 9.99
N GLU A 67 -12.12 13.54 9.70
CA GLU A 67 -12.19 15.00 9.87
C GLU A 67 -11.93 15.47 11.30
N ASP A 68 -12.44 14.74 12.30
CA ASP A 68 -12.27 15.02 13.72
C ASP A 68 -10.80 15.21 14.12
N ARG A 69 -9.88 14.47 13.49
CA ARG A 69 -8.44 14.55 13.73
C ARG A 69 -7.76 15.77 13.10
N LEU A 70 -8.43 16.42 12.16
CA LEU A 70 -7.97 17.65 11.50
C LEU A 70 -8.81 18.87 11.88
N LYS A 71 -9.86 18.69 12.70
CA LYS A 71 -10.84 19.72 13.04
C LYS A 71 -10.18 21.00 13.57
N TYR A 72 -9.31 20.85 14.58
CA TYR A 72 -8.59 21.99 15.15
C TYR A 72 -7.71 22.72 14.12
N GLN A 73 -6.99 21.97 13.28
CA GLN A 73 -6.11 22.56 12.27
C GLN A 73 -6.91 23.27 11.17
N LYS A 74 -8.09 22.74 10.81
CA LYS A 74 -9.02 23.34 9.85
C LYS A 74 -9.68 24.60 10.40
N GLU A 75 -10.20 24.55 11.63
CA GLU A 75 -10.93 25.66 12.26
C GLU A 75 -10.01 26.85 12.58
N GLN A 76 -8.76 26.58 12.96
CA GLN A 76 -7.79 27.61 13.34
C GLN A 76 -6.88 28.03 12.17
N ASP A 77 -7.03 27.44 10.98
CA ASP A 77 -6.10 27.55 9.84
C ASP A 77 -4.62 27.34 10.24
N ARG A 78 -4.39 26.43 11.19
CA ARG A 78 -3.07 26.15 11.79
C ARG A 78 -2.63 24.73 11.51
N PHE A 79 -2.42 24.46 10.23
CA PHE A 79 -1.79 23.21 9.81
C PHE A 79 -0.32 23.15 10.23
N LYS A 80 0.10 21.97 10.70
CA LYS A 80 1.50 21.75 11.06
C LYS A 80 2.39 21.85 9.78
N PRO A 81 3.64 22.36 9.89
CA PRO A 81 4.49 22.67 8.75
C PRO A 81 4.92 21.42 7.93
N GLY A 82 5.29 21.64 6.67
CA GLY A 82 5.81 20.59 5.78
C GLY A 82 4.81 19.47 5.48
N ARG A 83 3.52 19.82 5.36
CA ARG A 83 2.42 18.88 5.10
C ARG A 83 1.63 19.27 3.87
N LEU A 84 1.07 18.25 3.23
CA LEU A 84 0.09 18.41 2.16
C LEU A 84 -1.16 17.59 2.53
N VAL A 85 -2.30 18.27 2.61
CA VAL A 85 -3.57 17.71 3.06
C VAL A 85 -4.53 17.66 1.88
N VAL A 86 -5.04 16.46 1.61
CA VAL A 86 -6.01 16.21 0.54
C VAL A 86 -7.23 15.56 1.15
N GLU A 87 -8.39 16.13 0.89
CA GLU A 87 -9.67 15.47 1.13
C GLU A 87 -9.91 14.47 -0.02
N THR A 88 -10.01 13.19 0.31
CA THR A 88 -10.15 12.10 -0.68
C THR A 88 -11.62 11.80 -0.98
N SER A 89 -12.48 12.01 0.01
CA SER A 89 -13.94 12.01 -0.04
C SER A 89 -14.46 12.85 1.14
N PRO A 90 -15.73 13.27 1.17
CA PRO A 90 -16.27 14.08 2.27
C PRO A 90 -15.91 13.48 3.64
N GLY A 91 -15.28 14.29 4.51
CA GLY A 91 -14.89 13.89 5.86
C GLY A 91 -13.69 12.93 5.97
N ASN A 92 -13.06 12.56 4.85
CA ASN A 92 -11.93 11.63 4.81
C ASN A 92 -10.71 12.27 4.14
N PHE A 93 -9.57 12.20 4.80
CA PHE A 93 -8.37 12.92 4.41
C PHE A 93 -7.17 11.98 4.27
N GLN A 94 -6.25 12.39 3.41
CA GLN A 94 -4.90 11.88 3.40
C GLN A 94 -3.93 13.04 3.66
N VAL A 95 -2.86 12.75 4.37
CA VAL A 95 -1.83 13.72 4.73
C VAL A 95 -0.47 13.18 4.29
N TRP A 96 0.17 13.90 3.39
CA TRP A 96 1.58 13.72 3.11
C TRP A 96 2.40 14.55 4.09
N VAL A 97 3.44 13.96 4.65
CA VAL A 97 4.40 14.60 5.56
C VAL A 97 5.77 14.58 4.92
N LYS A 98 6.33 15.76 4.62
CA LYS A 98 7.68 15.94 4.07
C LYS A 98 8.68 16.05 5.21
N ALA A 99 9.44 14.99 5.47
CA ALA A 99 10.40 14.94 6.56
C ALA A 99 11.74 15.58 6.19
N GLY A 100 12.39 16.23 7.17
CA GLY A 100 13.76 16.76 7.00
C GLY A 100 14.83 15.68 6.81
N ARG A 101 14.50 14.42 7.12
CA ARG A 101 15.38 13.25 7.05
C ARG A 101 14.71 12.09 6.31
N SER A 102 15.50 11.09 5.94
CA SER A 102 14.99 9.82 5.45
C SER A 102 14.28 9.04 6.56
N ILE A 103 13.17 8.41 6.23
CA ILE A 103 12.36 7.55 7.09
C ILE A 103 12.37 6.15 6.50
N SER A 104 12.82 5.17 7.28
CA SER A 104 12.85 3.76 6.85
C SER A 104 11.43 3.17 6.73
N ASN A 105 11.23 2.12 5.93
CA ASN A 105 9.91 1.46 5.84
C ASN A 105 9.41 0.93 7.20
N PRO A 106 10.24 0.28 8.04
CA PRO A 106 9.84 -0.10 9.40
C PRO A 106 9.34 1.08 10.24
N GLU A 107 10.02 2.23 10.12
CA GLU A 107 9.65 3.45 10.84
C GLU A 107 8.34 4.05 10.28
N LYS A 108 8.15 4.07 8.96
CA LYS A 108 6.88 4.47 8.34
C LYS A 108 5.72 3.61 8.86
N ARG A 109 5.90 2.28 8.95
CA ARG A 109 4.88 1.38 9.51
C ARG A 109 4.54 1.71 10.96
N TYR A 110 5.54 2.08 11.77
CA TYR A 110 5.29 2.56 13.13
C TYR A 110 4.44 3.82 13.12
N TRP A 111 4.80 4.83 12.34
CA TRP A 111 4.06 6.09 12.30
C TRP A 111 2.63 5.93 11.78
N ILE A 112 2.42 5.09 10.75
CA ILE A 112 1.07 4.76 10.25
C ILE A 112 0.21 4.17 11.37
N ARG A 113 0.74 3.22 12.14
CA ARG A 113 0.04 2.64 13.30
C ARG A 113 -0.20 3.65 14.42
N TYR A 114 0.81 4.43 14.76
CA TYR A 114 0.74 5.44 15.82
C TYR A 114 -0.36 6.47 15.54
N PHE A 115 -0.53 6.85 14.27
CA PHE A 115 -1.60 7.75 13.86
C PHE A 115 -2.90 7.03 13.49
N ASN A 116 -3.07 5.73 13.80
CA ASN A 116 -4.20 4.88 13.38
C ASN A 116 -4.64 5.16 11.93
N SER A 117 -3.67 5.33 11.05
CA SER A 117 -3.89 5.44 9.62
C SER A 117 -4.03 4.03 9.04
N ASP A 118 -4.56 3.90 7.82
CA ASP A 118 -4.76 2.60 7.19
C ASP A 118 -3.48 1.74 7.15
N THR A 119 -3.46 0.72 8.00
CA THR A 119 -2.37 -0.22 8.21
C THR A 119 -2.34 -1.36 7.19
N ALA A 120 -3.41 -1.55 6.42
CA ALA A 120 -3.52 -2.64 5.45
C ALA A 120 -2.61 -2.44 4.23
N CYS A 121 -2.18 -1.20 3.98
CA CYS A 121 -1.33 -0.87 2.84
C CYS A 121 0.14 -0.65 3.27
N ASP A 122 1.04 -1.48 2.73
CA ASP A 122 2.48 -1.38 2.98
C ASP A 122 3.01 0.01 2.55
N PRO A 123 3.91 0.64 3.34
CA PRO A 123 4.44 1.96 2.99
C PRO A 123 5.35 1.98 1.76
N ASN A 124 5.83 0.82 1.28
CA ASN A 124 6.63 0.74 0.07
C ASN A 124 5.76 1.00 -1.17
N SER A 125 6.12 2.00 -1.98
CA SER A 125 5.41 2.33 -3.22
C SER A 125 3.95 2.74 -3.04
N ARG A 126 3.61 3.31 -1.87
CA ARG A 126 2.24 3.75 -1.57
C ARG A 126 1.84 4.96 -2.44
N TRP A 127 0.66 4.87 -3.03
CA TRP A 127 0.09 5.91 -3.88
C TRP A 127 -0.99 6.69 -3.13
N GLY A 128 -0.92 8.02 -3.16
CA GLY A 128 -1.97 8.89 -2.62
C GLY A 128 -2.93 9.34 -3.71
N ARG A 129 -4.17 9.68 -3.38
CA ARG A 129 -5.15 10.29 -4.31
C ARG A 129 -4.62 11.61 -4.85
N CYS A 130 -4.75 11.82 -6.16
CA CYS A 130 -4.40 13.09 -6.77
C CYS A 130 -5.59 14.07 -6.66
N PRO A 131 -5.42 15.25 -6.02
CA PRO A 131 -6.49 16.24 -5.93
C PRO A 131 -6.82 16.83 -7.31
N GLY A 132 -8.08 17.20 -7.50
CA GLY A 132 -8.63 17.69 -8.76
C GLY A 132 -9.27 16.61 -9.64
N PHE A 133 -9.32 15.37 -9.17
CA PHE A 133 -10.00 14.25 -9.82
C PHE A 133 -11.06 13.64 -8.90
N ARG A 134 -12.10 13.04 -9.47
CA ARG A 134 -13.19 12.40 -8.72
C ARG A 134 -12.75 11.05 -8.16
N ASN A 135 -13.18 10.74 -6.95
CA ASN A 135 -12.95 9.45 -6.31
C ASN A 135 -13.97 8.42 -6.82
N ARG A 136 -13.59 7.66 -7.84
CA ARG A 136 -14.44 6.69 -8.55
C ARG A 136 -14.72 5.38 -7.80
N LYS A 137 -14.55 5.31 -6.47
CA LYS A 137 -14.88 4.08 -5.72
C LYS A 137 -16.40 4.00 -5.57
N ASN A 138 -17.00 2.85 -5.89
CA ASN A 138 -18.46 2.66 -5.90
C ASN A 138 -19.13 3.06 -4.57
N LYS A 139 -18.48 2.85 -3.42
CA LYS A 139 -19.03 3.25 -2.11
C LYS A 139 -19.25 4.76 -1.92
N TYR A 140 -18.72 5.59 -2.82
CA TYR A 140 -18.90 7.05 -2.79
C TYR A 140 -19.77 7.56 -3.95
N GLU A 141 -20.39 6.65 -4.71
CA GLU A 141 -21.36 7.03 -5.73
C GLU A 141 -22.66 7.47 -5.06
N GLN A 142 -23.13 8.65 -5.43
CA GLN A 142 -24.43 9.19 -5.04
C GLN A 142 -25.09 9.75 -6.30
N ASP A 143 -26.19 9.13 -6.73
CA ASP A 143 -26.96 9.52 -7.92
C ASP A 143 -26.09 9.68 -9.19
N GLY A 144 -25.15 8.75 -9.41
CA GLY A 144 -24.21 8.79 -10.54
C GLY A 144 -23.08 9.83 -10.41
N HIS A 145 -23.05 10.58 -9.30
CA HIS A 145 -22.00 11.53 -8.99
C HIS A 145 -20.99 10.93 -8.01
N TYR A 146 -19.72 11.31 -8.21
CA TYR A 146 -18.61 10.92 -7.34
C TYR A 146 -17.95 12.17 -6.75
N PRO A 147 -17.50 12.15 -5.49
CA PRO A 147 -16.91 13.32 -4.85
C PRO A 147 -15.58 13.71 -5.52
N LEU A 148 -15.35 15.01 -5.63
CA LEU A 148 -14.08 15.56 -6.08
C LEU A 148 -13.06 15.49 -4.95
N SER A 149 -11.88 14.91 -5.19
CA SER A 149 -10.79 14.99 -4.23
C SER A 149 -10.18 16.40 -4.25
N ARG A 150 -10.05 17.05 -3.08
CA ARG A 150 -9.69 18.47 -2.96
C ARG A 150 -8.34 18.64 -2.28
N LEU A 151 -7.52 19.55 -2.80
CA LEU A 151 -6.32 20.02 -2.10
C LEU A 151 -6.76 21.05 -1.05
N ILE A 152 -6.67 20.68 0.23
CA ILE A 152 -7.10 21.50 1.36
C ILE A 152 -5.99 22.45 1.77
N TRP A 153 -4.80 21.90 2.02
CA TRP A 153 -3.66 22.66 2.48
C TRP A 153 -2.36 22.12 1.90
N VAL A 154 -1.38 22.99 1.74
CA VAL A 154 -0.02 22.59 1.39
C VAL A 154 0.99 23.61 1.92
N ASP A 155 2.00 23.10 2.61
CA ASP A 155 3.21 23.83 2.96
C ASP A 155 4.41 23.14 2.30
N TRP A 156 4.92 23.75 1.23
CA TRP A 156 6.10 23.27 0.50
C TRP A 156 7.40 23.94 0.95
N GLN A 157 7.32 24.99 1.78
CA GLN A 157 8.47 25.79 2.19
C GLN A 157 9.18 25.14 3.38
N LYS A 158 8.42 24.64 4.35
CA LYS A 158 8.97 24.03 5.55
C LYS A 158 9.05 22.51 5.41
N VAL A 159 9.81 21.91 6.31
CA VAL A 159 9.86 20.45 6.49
C VAL A 159 9.28 20.09 7.84
N ALA A 160 8.66 18.92 7.92
CA ALA A 160 8.16 18.37 9.17
C ALA A 160 9.32 17.79 9.99
N GLN A 161 9.35 18.16 11.26
CA GLN A 161 10.22 17.53 12.25
C GLN A 161 9.55 16.21 12.69
N VAL A 162 10.02 15.10 12.11
CA VAL A 162 9.55 13.75 12.45
C VAL A 162 10.53 13.14 13.45
N PRO A 163 10.12 12.90 14.71
CA PRO A 163 10.99 12.34 15.73
C PRO A 163 11.62 11.04 15.24
N THR A 164 12.88 10.80 15.59
CA THR A 164 13.49 9.48 15.36
C THR A 164 13.01 8.55 16.45
N ILE A 165 12.57 7.36 16.07
CA ILE A 165 12.21 6.32 17.01
C ILE A 165 13.28 5.24 17.01
N THR A 166 13.63 4.75 18.20
CA THR A 166 14.32 3.48 18.33
C THR A 166 13.27 2.40 18.15
N LEU A 167 13.14 1.89 16.94
CA LEU A 167 12.38 0.66 16.76
C LEU A 167 13.06 -0.40 17.62
N PRO A 168 12.30 -1.22 18.37
CA PRO A 168 12.90 -2.42 18.92
C PRO A 168 13.54 -3.11 17.73
N LYS A 169 14.86 -3.25 17.78
CA LYS A 169 15.47 -4.37 17.07
C LYS A 169 14.63 -5.51 17.60
N LYS A 170 13.71 -6.07 16.79
CA LYS A 170 13.41 -7.48 16.98
C LYS A 170 14.79 -8.05 17.17
N PRO A 171 15.10 -8.74 18.28
CA PRO A 171 16.28 -9.57 18.23
C PRO A 171 16.05 -10.34 16.94
N VAL A 172 16.83 -10.02 15.92
CA VAL A 172 17.20 -11.04 14.98
C VAL A 172 17.89 -11.95 15.96
N CYS A 173 17.13 -12.91 16.46
CA CYS A 173 17.72 -14.09 16.97
C CYS A 173 18.41 -14.61 15.71
N LEU A 174 19.64 -14.13 15.50
CA LEU A 174 20.75 -14.91 15.05
C LEU A 174 21.15 -15.85 16.21
N GLN A 175 20.18 -16.36 16.99
CA GLN A 175 19.98 -17.77 16.73
C GLN A 175 19.77 -17.89 15.21
N ILE A 176 20.90 -18.07 14.50
CA ILE A 176 21.03 -19.32 13.76
C ILE A 176 20.30 -20.26 14.69
N ALA A 177 19.04 -20.56 14.37
CA ALA A 177 18.51 -21.76 14.91
C ALA A 177 19.65 -22.67 14.49
N LYS A 178 20.43 -23.13 15.47
CA LYS A 178 20.81 -24.50 15.41
C LYS A 178 19.42 -25.13 15.27
N VAL A 179 18.99 -25.25 14.00
CA VAL A 179 18.76 -26.51 13.38
C VAL A 179 19.97 -27.35 13.81
N CYS A 180 20.00 -27.71 15.12
CA CYS A 180 19.80 -29.06 15.48
C CYS A 180 18.78 -29.52 14.46
N ILE A 181 19.32 -30.12 13.40
CA ILE A 181 18.74 -31.27 12.76
C ILE A 181 18.52 -32.21 13.94
N LYS A 182 17.51 -31.92 14.75
CA LYS A 182 16.92 -32.88 15.61
C LYS A 182 16.34 -33.78 14.55
N LYS A 183 17.00 -34.91 14.35
CA LYS A 183 16.36 -36.13 13.89
C LYS A 183 15.22 -36.39 14.86
N HIS A 184 14.19 -35.57 14.81
CA HIS A 184 12.93 -35.78 15.48
C HIS A 184 12.08 -36.43 14.42
N ASN A 185 12.06 -37.75 14.55
CA ASN A 185 11.01 -38.66 14.16
C ASN A 185 9.91 -38.00 13.33
N ARG A 186 9.87 -38.44 12.07
CA ARG A 186 8.69 -38.49 11.22
C ARG A 186 7.43 -38.72 12.06
N SER A 187 6.78 -37.64 12.46
CA SER A 187 5.36 -37.64 12.75
C SER A 187 4.76 -36.76 11.66
N GLY A 188 4.49 -37.39 10.52
CA GLY A 188 3.90 -36.76 9.36
C GLY A 188 2.51 -36.27 9.69
N LYS A 189 2.40 -35.07 10.26
CA LYS A 189 1.15 -34.32 10.19
C LYS A 189 1.04 -33.83 8.75
N HIS A 190 0.18 -34.49 7.99
CA HIS A 190 -0.23 -34.04 6.68
C HIS A 190 -0.98 -32.71 6.86
N VAL A 191 -0.28 -31.62 6.59
CA VAL A 191 -0.80 -30.27 6.71
C VAL A 191 -1.66 -29.97 5.48
N GLN A 192 -2.91 -29.59 5.66
CA GLN A 192 -3.83 -29.25 4.56
C GLN A 192 -4.10 -27.75 4.52
N ARG A 193 -4.49 -27.23 3.36
CA ARG A 193 -4.84 -25.82 3.17
C ARG A 193 -5.95 -25.35 4.13
N CYS A 194 -6.96 -26.19 4.38
CA CYS A 194 -8.08 -25.90 5.27
C CYS A 194 -7.65 -25.60 6.71
N ASP A 195 -6.52 -26.14 7.18
CA ASP A 195 -5.96 -25.84 8.50
C ASP A 195 -5.49 -24.38 8.64
N TYR A 196 -5.43 -23.61 7.54
CA TYR A 196 -4.90 -22.24 7.48
C TYR A 196 -5.93 -21.21 7.03
N GLU A 197 -7.22 -21.53 7.15
CA GLU A 197 -8.29 -20.64 6.70
C GLU A 197 -8.27 -19.28 7.42
N ARG A 198 -8.22 -18.19 6.64
CA ARG A 198 -8.08 -16.81 7.15
C ARG A 198 -9.16 -15.85 6.62
N GLY A 199 -10.25 -16.36 6.06
CA GLY A 199 -11.36 -15.59 5.50
C GLY A 199 -11.08 -14.91 4.16
N ASP A 200 -9.84 -14.96 3.65
CA ASP A 200 -9.47 -14.57 2.29
C ASP A 200 -8.55 -15.64 1.69
N ASP A 201 -8.84 -16.10 0.48
CA ASP A 201 -8.09 -17.19 -0.16
C ASP A 201 -6.61 -16.87 -0.33
N SER A 202 -6.27 -15.62 -0.60
CA SER A 202 -4.86 -15.24 -0.77
C SER A 202 -4.11 -15.25 0.56
N ALA A 203 -4.77 -14.83 1.65
CA ALA A 203 -4.22 -14.90 3.00
C ALA A 203 -4.09 -16.34 3.49
N THR A 204 -5.07 -17.20 3.19
CA THR A 204 -5.06 -18.65 3.47
C THR A 204 -3.89 -19.33 2.74
N ASP A 205 -3.80 -19.14 1.42
CA ASP A 205 -2.72 -19.70 0.59
C ASP A 205 -1.34 -19.26 1.11
N PHE A 206 -1.19 -17.98 1.43
CA PHE A 206 0.09 -17.46 1.91
C PHE A 206 0.50 -18.06 3.26
N ALA A 207 -0.44 -18.24 4.18
CA ALA A 207 -0.19 -18.88 5.47
C ALA A 207 0.17 -20.35 5.32
N TYR A 208 -0.52 -21.06 4.43
CA TYR A 208 -0.28 -22.45 4.11
C TYR A 208 1.11 -22.68 3.48
N VAL A 209 1.48 -21.86 2.48
CA VAL A 209 2.81 -21.91 1.84
C VAL A 209 3.93 -21.70 2.85
N LEU A 210 3.78 -20.73 3.77
CA LEU A 210 4.77 -20.50 4.83
C LEU A 210 4.95 -21.71 5.75
N ALA A 211 3.88 -22.47 6.03
CA ALA A 211 3.97 -23.68 6.82
C ALA A 211 4.73 -24.80 6.08
N LEU A 212 4.42 -25.00 4.80
CA LEU A 212 5.09 -26.01 3.96
C LEU A 212 6.57 -25.70 3.75
N LEU A 213 6.93 -24.45 3.45
CA LEU A 213 8.33 -24.05 3.30
C LEU A 213 9.11 -24.21 4.61
N ARG A 214 8.49 -23.95 5.77
CA ARG A 214 9.12 -24.21 7.08
C ARG A 214 9.32 -25.69 7.38
N GLN A 215 8.55 -26.58 6.74
CA GLN A 215 8.73 -28.02 6.77
C GLN A 215 9.78 -28.51 5.75
N GLY A 216 10.33 -27.62 4.93
CA GLY A 216 11.30 -27.96 3.89
C GLY A 216 10.68 -28.61 2.65
N VAL A 217 9.37 -28.41 2.43
CA VAL A 217 8.70 -28.89 1.21
C VAL A 217 9.17 -28.05 0.02
N ASP A 218 9.44 -28.72 -1.09
CA ASP A 218 9.91 -28.08 -2.31
C ASP A 218 8.87 -27.11 -2.90
N PRO A 219 9.27 -25.90 -3.36
CA PRO A 219 8.40 -24.93 -4.03
C PRO A 219 7.55 -25.48 -5.18
N GLU A 220 8.05 -26.43 -5.95
CA GLU A 220 7.33 -27.05 -7.06
C GLU A 220 6.18 -27.92 -6.54
N ILE A 221 6.44 -28.72 -5.51
CA ILE A 221 5.42 -29.52 -4.82
C ILE A 221 4.36 -28.62 -4.18
N ILE A 222 4.76 -27.50 -3.57
CA ILE A 222 3.82 -26.52 -3.00
C ILE A 222 2.87 -25.96 -4.08
N THR A 223 3.40 -25.74 -5.29
CA THR A 223 2.62 -25.25 -6.43
C THR A 223 1.54 -26.26 -6.82
N GLU A 224 1.90 -27.53 -6.95
CA GLU A 224 0.94 -28.62 -7.25
C GLU A 224 -0.12 -28.75 -6.16
N ARG A 225 0.29 -28.68 -4.89
CA ARG A 225 -0.65 -28.75 -3.76
C ARG A 225 -1.65 -27.60 -3.75
N LEU A 226 -1.21 -26.37 -4.03
CA LEU A 226 -2.13 -25.24 -4.13
C LEU A 226 -3.10 -25.36 -5.30
N LEU A 227 -2.65 -25.91 -6.45
CA LEU A 227 -3.54 -26.17 -7.59
C LEU A 227 -4.63 -27.19 -7.24
N ASN A 228 -4.30 -28.20 -6.43
CA ASN A 228 -5.23 -29.27 -6.05
C ASN A 228 -6.13 -28.89 -4.86
N GLU A 229 -5.63 -28.17 -3.87
CA GLU A 229 -6.32 -27.91 -2.61
C GLU A 229 -7.11 -26.59 -2.61
N ARG A 230 -6.89 -25.71 -3.60
CA ARG A 230 -7.62 -24.45 -3.71
C ARG A 230 -8.88 -24.62 -4.59
N GLU A 231 -10.03 -24.39 -3.97
CA GLU A 231 -11.33 -24.53 -4.63
C GLU A 231 -11.71 -23.29 -5.47
N ASP A 232 -11.47 -22.08 -4.95
CA ASP A 232 -11.90 -20.85 -5.63
C ASP A 232 -10.75 -20.11 -6.34
N TRP A 233 -10.84 -20.04 -7.67
CA TRP A 233 -9.95 -19.28 -8.56
C TRP A 233 -10.61 -18.07 -9.21
N THR A 234 -11.76 -17.59 -8.73
CA THR A 234 -12.53 -16.46 -9.26
C THR A 234 -11.67 -15.23 -9.58
N HIS A 235 -10.74 -14.89 -8.70
CA HIS A 235 -9.84 -13.73 -8.83
C HIS A 235 -8.58 -13.98 -9.68
N HIS A 236 -8.32 -15.23 -10.07
CA HIS A 236 -7.14 -15.67 -10.80
C HIS A 236 -7.48 -16.61 -11.97
N LYS A 237 -8.62 -16.37 -12.65
CA LYS A 237 -9.06 -17.19 -13.78
C LYS A 237 -8.04 -17.21 -14.92
N GLY A 238 -7.77 -18.42 -15.43
CA GLY A 238 -6.88 -18.68 -16.55
C GLY A 238 -5.46 -19.04 -16.13
N GLU A 239 -4.89 -20.04 -16.80
CA GLU A 239 -3.59 -20.67 -16.50
C GLU A 239 -2.48 -19.63 -16.26
N ARG A 240 -2.33 -18.66 -17.17
CA ARG A 240 -1.30 -17.62 -17.06
C ARG A 240 -1.42 -16.77 -15.78
N ARG A 241 -2.65 -16.48 -15.32
CA ARG A 241 -2.90 -15.70 -14.09
C ARG A 241 -2.67 -16.55 -12.84
N GLN A 242 -3.05 -17.83 -12.87
CA GLN A 242 -2.77 -18.78 -11.80
C GLN A 242 -1.26 -18.96 -11.60
N THR A 243 -0.51 -19.22 -12.67
CA THR A 243 0.96 -19.36 -12.60
C THR A 243 1.63 -18.11 -12.06
N ALA A 244 1.20 -16.92 -12.51
CA ALA A 244 1.76 -15.65 -12.03
C ALA A 244 1.46 -15.41 -10.54
N TYR A 245 0.25 -15.76 -10.09
CA TYR A 245 -0.13 -15.70 -8.69
C TYR A 245 0.72 -16.64 -7.83
N LEU A 246 0.82 -17.91 -8.20
CA LEU A 246 1.58 -18.94 -7.48
C LEU A 246 3.05 -18.56 -7.35
N LYS A 247 3.69 -18.18 -8.47
CA LYS A 247 5.09 -17.69 -8.47
C LYS A 247 5.28 -16.50 -7.53
N ARG A 248 4.35 -15.55 -7.53
CA ARG A 248 4.42 -14.36 -6.65
C ARG A 248 4.27 -14.75 -5.19
N THR A 249 3.33 -15.63 -4.86
CA THR A 249 3.01 -16.06 -3.50
C THR A 249 4.17 -16.84 -2.88
N ILE A 250 4.72 -17.81 -3.62
CA ILE A 250 5.88 -18.59 -3.19
C ILE A 250 7.12 -17.72 -3.06
N ARG A 251 7.43 -16.87 -4.06
CA ARG A 251 8.59 -15.96 -4.00
C ARG A 251 8.55 -15.08 -2.75
N LYS A 252 7.39 -14.48 -2.45
CA LYS A 252 7.22 -13.67 -1.24
C LYS A 252 7.42 -14.47 0.06
N ALA A 253 6.92 -15.70 0.08
CA ALA A 253 7.07 -16.57 1.25
C ALA A 253 8.53 -16.99 1.46
N VAL A 254 9.26 -17.28 0.37
CA VAL A 254 10.70 -17.55 0.38
C VAL A 254 11.49 -16.32 0.83
N GLU A 255 11.18 -15.13 0.31
CA GLU A 255 11.79 -13.86 0.77
C GLU A 255 11.62 -13.68 2.28
N ILE A 256 10.43 -13.98 2.83
CA ILE A 256 10.15 -13.87 4.27
C ILE A 256 10.88 -14.92 5.13
N ILE A 257 11.22 -16.08 4.57
CA ILE A 257 11.96 -17.12 5.29
C ILE A 257 13.47 -16.84 5.26
N ASN A 258 13.94 -16.17 4.20
CA ASN A 258 15.35 -15.84 4.00
C ASN A 258 15.77 -14.47 4.57
N ASP A 259 14.82 -13.56 4.84
CA ASP A 259 15.00 -12.28 5.55
C ASP A 259 15.07 -12.44 7.09
#